data_AF-A0A7S2XH38-F1
#
_entry.id   AF-A0A7S2XH38-F1
#
_cell.length_a   1.000
_cell.length_b   1.000
_cell.length_c   1.000
_cell.angle_alpha   90.00
_cell.angle_beta   90.00
_cell.angle_gamma   90.00
#
_symmetry.space_group_name_H-M   'P 1'
#
loop_
_entity.id
_entity.type
_entity.pdbx_description
1 polymer ?
#
loop_
_entity_poly.entity_id
_entity_poly.type
_entity_poly.pdbx_seq_one_letter_code
_entity_poly.pdbx_strand_id
1 'polypeptide(L)'
;ESAGDRCRVWGRTMADAVVSIEMKRLLSALDKPWGGSKAAGLIDEALLDQLKAKAGELNDEQTARLLASFLHFRKDQTRNLKWKVQELIEILSEGKTVRDSWAAYLGRVVLEQYNGVDQELEADASTMIRPVEEMKGFALCEASIPHEYSFLHPSLLPAPLHESLSKKRRAHFTVAKPITFASEENPGGVSSSKAEDSKVGEKRKR
;
A
#
# COMPACT_ATOMS: atom_id res chain seq x y z
N GLU A 1 55.69 -20.89 25.98
CA GLU A 1 54.57 -20.17 25.32
C GLU A 1 55.11 -18.85 24.76
N SER A 2 55.08 -18.71 23.43
CA SER A 2 55.81 -17.68 22.70
C SER A 2 54.99 -16.38 22.60
N ALA A 3 55.66 -15.23 22.73
CA ALA A 3 55.05 -13.90 22.60
C ALA A 3 54.38 -13.65 21.22
N GLY A 4 54.63 -14.52 20.23
CA GLY A 4 54.00 -14.47 18.91
C GLY A 4 52.50 -14.80 18.87
N ASP A 5 51.97 -15.56 19.83
CA ASP A 5 50.55 -15.97 19.81
C ASP A 5 49.60 -14.90 20.38
N ARG A 6 50.09 -14.02 21.25
CA ARG A 6 49.27 -12.94 21.83
C ARG A 6 48.97 -11.81 20.84
N CYS A 7 49.81 -11.62 19.82
CA CYS A 7 49.60 -10.61 18.80
C CYS A 7 48.51 -11.02 17.77
N ARG A 8 48.25 -12.33 17.59
CA ARG A 8 47.18 -12.80 16.70
C ARG A 8 45.77 -12.64 17.28
N VAL A 9 45.65 -12.62 18.61
CA VAL A 9 44.34 -12.47 19.28
C VAL A 9 43.84 -11.02 19.20
N TRP A 10 44.75 -10.03 19.23
CA TRP A 10 44.40 -8.61 19.08
C TRP A 10 44.18 -8.18 17.62
N GLY A 11 44.75 -8.92 16.67
CA GLY A 11 44.50 -8.73 15.23
C GLY A 11 43.15 -9.28 14.76
N ARG A 12 42.56 -10.25 15.47
CA ARG A 12 41.23 -10.80 15.14
C ARG A 12 40.08 -10.02 15.75
N THR A 13 40.28 -9.34 16.88
CA THR A 13 39.24 -8.50 17.52
C THR A 13 39.13 -7.10 16.93
N MET A 14 40.17 -6.60 16.25
CA MET A 14 40.08 -5.35 15.45
C MET A 14 39.41 -5.56 14.08
N ALA A 15 39.19 -6.82 13.68
CA ALA A 15 38.45 -7.20 12.49
C ALA A 15 36.94 -7.40 12.77
N ASP A 16 36.47 -7.09 13.99
CA ASP A 16 35.06 -6.74 14.19
C ASP A 16 34.80 -5.47 13.41
N ALA A 17 34.31 -5.67 12.20
CA ALA A 17 34.13 -4.70 11.15
C ALA A 17 33.62 -3.38 11.71
N VAL A 18 34.32 -2.29 11.40
CA VAL A 18 33.79 -0.94 11.57
C VAL A 18 32.50 -0.87 10.75
N VAL A 19 31.38 -1.15 11.40
CA VAL A 19 30.06 -1.05 10.79
C VAL A 19 29.92 0.41 10.38
N SER A 20 29.81 0.63 9.07
CA SER A 20 29.66 1.97 8.51
C SER A 20 28.52 2.71 9.21
N ILE A 21 28.64 4.04 9.29
CA ILE A 21 27.59 4.88 9.89
C ILE A 21 26.26 4.64 9.16
N GLU A 22 26.34 4.43 7.85
CA GLU A 22 25.27 4.11 6.93
C GLU A 22 24.59 2.78 7.30
N MET A 23 25.37 1.72 7.56
CA MET A 23 24.83 0.44 8.02
C MET A 23 24.15 0.55 9.39
N LYS A 24 24.72 1.30 10.34
CA LYS A 24 24.06 1.55 11.65
C LYS A 24 22.73 2.28 11.48
N ARG A 25 22.68 3.27 10.58
CA ARG A 25 21.46 4.02 10.26
C ARG A 25 20.42 3.13 9.60
N LEU A 26 20.84 2.23 8.71
CA LEU A 26 19.97 1.26 8.08
C LEU A 26 19.37 0.30 9.12
N LEU A 27 20.19 -0.35 9.94
CA LEU A 27 19.72 -1.27 10.98
C LEU A 27 18.75 -0.57 11.94
N SER A 28 19.06 0.65 12.37
CA SER A 28 18.15 1.47 13.18
C SER A 28 16.81 1.80 12.48
N ALA A 29 16.81 1.92 11.15
CA ALA A 29 15.57 2.08 10.38
C ALA A 29 14.79 0.76 10.30
N LEU A 30 15.47 -0.38 10.20
CA LEU A 30 14.87 -1.72 10.17
C LEU A 30 14.31 -2.16 11.52
N ASP A 31 14.76 -1.60 12.64
CA ASP A 31 14.16 -1.86 13.95
C ASP A 31 12.75 -1.25 14.09
N LYS A 32 12.33 -0.40 13.14
CA LYS A 32 10.98 0.18 13.11
C LYS A 32 10.06 -0.62 12.18
N PRO A 33 8.84 -0.97 12.61
CA PRO A 33 7.94 -1.86 11.86
C PRO A 33 7.55 -1.35 10.46
N TRP A 34 7.58 -0.02 10.24
CA TRP A 34 7.26 0.63 8.96
C TRP A 34 8.42 1.51 8.45
N GLY A 35 9.65 1.19 8.84
CA GLY A 35 10.84 1.94 8.46
C GLY A 35 11.27 1.79 6.99
N GLY A 36 10.53 1.02 6.19
CA GLY A 36 10.89 0.62 4.83
C GLY A 36 11.24 1.80 3.90
N SER A 37 10.45 2.87 3.92
CA SER A 37 10.74 4.07 3.09
C SER A 37 12.06 4.77 3.49
N LYS A 38 12.34 4.86 4.79
CA LYS A 38 13.59 5.47 5.28
C LYS A 38 14.79 4.56 4.97
N ALA A 39 14.64 3.25 5.16
CA ALA A 39 15.65 2.26 4.82
C ALA A 39 15.99 2.29 3.32
N ALA A 40 14.98 2.36 2.45
CA ALA A 40 15.14 2.46 1.00
C ALA A 40 16.01 3.65 0.56
N GLY A 41 15.83 4.80 1.21
CA GLY A 41 16.63 6.00 0.93
C GLY A 41 18.09 5.92 1.38
N LEU A 42 18.44 4.95 2.23
CA LEU A 42 19.81 4.73 2.71
C LEU A 42 20.56 3.67 1.91
N ILE A 43 19.84 2.84 1.15
CA ILE A 43 20.43 1.71 0.44
C ILE A 43 21.05 2.20 -0.87
N ASP A 44 22.37 2.07 -0.94
CA ASP A 44 23.17 2.24 -2.13
C ASP A 44 23.90 0.95 -2.49
N GLU A 45 24.67 1.00 -3.58
CA GLU A 45 25.41 -0.14 -4.09
C GLU A 45 26.43 -0.70 -3.07
N ALA A 46 27.13 0.17 -2.36
CA ALA A 46 28.16 -0.23 -1.39
C ALA A 46 27.55 -0.84 -0.13
N LEU A 47 26.37 -0.34 0.28
CA LEU A 47 25.64 -0.86 1.43
C LEU A 47 25.05 -2.23 1.15
N LEU A 48 24.61 -2.50 -0.09
CA LEU A 48 24.18 -3.85 -0.50
C LEU A 48 25.32 -4.87 -0.39
N ASP A 49 26.53 -4.51 -0.80
CA ASP A 49 27.68 -5.42 -0.69
C ASP A 49 28.04 -5.68 0.79
N GLN A 50 27.94 -4.68 1.66
CA GLN A 50 28.11 -4.86 3.11
C GLN A 50 26.99 -5.73 3.71
N LEU A 51 25.75 -5.58 3.24
CA LEU A 51 24.62 -6.41 3.67
C LEU A 51 24.83 -7.87 3.32
N LYS A 52 25.35 -8.19 2.12
CA LYS A 52 25.68 -9.56 1.73
C LYS A 52 26.66 -10.20 2.70
N ALA A 53 27.70 -9.48 3.11
CA ALA A 53 28.67 -9.97 4.09
C ALA A 53 28.06 -10.21 5.49
N LYS A 54 26.97 -9.50 5.82
CA LYS A 54 26.28 -9.56 7.12
C LYS A 54 24.91 -10.25 7.06
N ALA A 55 24.61 -10.94 5.96
CA ALA A 55 23.29 -11.54 5.74
C ALA A 55 22.90 -12.53 6.85
N GLY A 56 23.87 -13.29 7.37
CA GLY A 56 23.67 -14.23 8.48
C GLY A 56 23.50 -13.58 9.86
N GLU A 57 23.75 -12.28 10.00
CA GLU A 57 23.56 -11.55 11.28
C GLU A 57 22.14 -10.98 11.43
N LEU A 58 21.38 -10.91 10.34
CA LEU A 58 20.02 -10.35 10.35
C LEU A 58 19.02 -11.39 10.86
N ASN A 59 18.16 -10.98 11.80
CA ASN A 59 17.02 -11.81 12.18
C ASN A 59 15.92 -11.79 11.10
N ASP A 60 14.93 -12.69 11.21
CA ASP A 60 13.89 -12.83 10.19
C ASP A 60 13.05 -11.54 10.03
N GLU A 61 12.76 -10.83 11.13
CA GLU A 61 12.00 -9.58 11.09
C GLU A 61 12.75 -8.45 10.38
N GLN A 62 14.04 -8.28 10.69
CA GLN A 62 14.91 -7.31 10.05
C GLN A 62 15.10 -7.66 8.57
N THR A 63 15.23 -8.94 8.25
CA THR A 63 15.29 -9.43 6.87
C THR A 63 14.00 -9.10 6.13
N ALA A 64 12.84 -9.42 6.69
CA ALA A 64 11.53 -9.10 6.13
C ALA A 64 11.38 -7.59 5.88
N ARG A 65 11.75 -6.75 6.85
CA ARG A 65 11.69 -5.28 6.70
C ARG A 65 12.67 -4.74 5.67
N LEU A 66 13.87 -5.34 5.56
CA LEU A 66 14.84 -5.00 4.53
C LEU A 66 14.27 -5.32 3.15
N LEU A 67 13.70 -6.51 2.98
CA LEU A 67 13.06 -6.92 1.73
C LEU A 67 11.89 -6.02 1.37
N ALA A 68 11.02 -5.69 2.33
CA ALA A 68 9.95 -4.72 2.13
C ALA A 68 10.47 -3.32 1.75
N SER A 69 11.65 -2.92 2.20
CA SER A 69 12.26 -1.63 1.82
C SER A 69 12.58 -1.54 0.32
N PHE A 70 12.86 -2.67 -0.34
CA PHE A 70 13.11 -2.70 -1.78
C PHE A 70 11.88 -2.30 -2.60
N LEU A 71 10.67 -2.56 -2.09
CA LEU A 71 9.42 -2.10 -2.73
C LEU A 71 9.29 -0.56 -2.75
N HIS A 72 10.05 0.16 -1.91
CA HIS A 72 10.09 1.61 -1.89
C HIS A 72 11.20 2.21 -2.78
N PHE A 73 11.95 1.39 -3.53
CA PHE A 73 12.96 1.91 -4.45
C PHE A 73 12.32 2.73 -5.56
N ARG A 74 12.99 3.82 -5.95
CA ARG A 74 12.62 4.55 -7.16
C ARG A 74 12.94 3.71 -8.38
N LYS A 75 12.23 3.94 -9.49
CA LYS A 75 12.44 3.24 -10.77
C LYS A 75 13.92 3.19 -11.20
N ASP A 76 14.65 4.30 -11.06
CA ASP A 76 16.08 4.34 -11.39
C ASP A 76 16.95 3.51 -10.44
N GLN A 77 16.65 3.53 -9.14
CA GLN A 77 17.35 2.69 -8.15
C GLN A 77 17.08 1.21 -8.42
N THR A 78 15.82 0.84 -8.66
CA THR A 78 15.43 -0.52 -9.04
C THR A 78 16.20 -0.95 -10.28
N ARG A 79 16.24 -0.14 -11.36
CA ARG A 79 16.98 -0.49 -12.57
C ARG A 79 18.47 -0.72 -12.31
N ASN A 80 19.10 0.15 -11.52
CA ASN A 80 20.55 0.13 -11.32
C ASN A 80 20.99 -0.96 -10.34
N LEU A 81 20.16 -1.25 -9.33
CA LEU A 81 20.48 -2.17 -8.23
C LEU A 81 19.77 -3.52 -8.34
N LYS A 82 18.94 -3.74 -9.38
CA LYS A 82 18.11 -4.95 -9.55
C LYS A 82 18.89 -6.22 -9.28
N TRP A 83 19.99 -6.44 -10.00
CA TRP A 83 20.77 -7.66 -9.94
C TRP A 83 21.38 -7.90 -8.55
N LYS A 84 21.89 -6.84 -7.89
CA LYS A 84 22.43 -6.94 -6.52
C LYS A 84 21.35 -7.27 -5.50
N VAL A 85 20.17 -6.68 -5.65
CA VAL A 85 19.02 -6.97 -4.81
C VAL A 85 18.58 -8.43 -5.00
N GLN A 86 18.53 -8.93 -6.23
CA GLN A 86 18.18 -10.31 -6.52
C GLN A 86 19.14 -11.30 -5.85
N GLU A 87 20.45 -11.09 -6.02
CA GLU A 87 21.48 -11.93 -5.38
C GLU A 87 21.40 -11.89 -3.85
N LEU A 88 21.15 -10.71 -3.27
CA LEU A 88 20.98 -10.58 -1.82
C LEU A 88 19.71 -11.30 -1.34
N ILE A 89 18.61 -11.27 -2.10
CA ILE A 89 17.38 -12.01 -1.78
C ILE A 89 17.66 -13.51 -1.75
N GLU A 90 18.39 -14.03 -2.73
CA GLU A 90 18.77 -15.44 -2.79
C GLU A 90 19.57 -15.85 -1.54
N ILE A 91 20.55 -15.05 -1.14
CA ILE A 91 21.36 -15.29 0.08
C ILE A 91 20.48 -15.24 1.34
N LEU A 92 19.62 -14.23 1.47
CA LEU A 92 18.78 -14.04 2.67
C LEU A 92 17.67 -15.08 2.80
N SER A 93 17.29 -15.71 1.69
CA SER A 93 16.23 -16.72 1.60
C SER A 93 16.78 -18.14 1.54
N GLU A 94 18.10 -18.31 1.47
CA GLU A 94 18.75 -19.62 1.39
C GLU A 94 18.33 -20.50 2.59
N GLY A 95 17.83 -21.71 2.29
CA GLY A 95 17.36 -22.65 3.31
C GLY A 95 16.06 -22.28 4.03
N LYS A 96 15.37 -21.20 3.62
CA LYS A 96 14.08 -20.79 4.18
C LYS A 96 12.92 -21.15 3.27
N THR A 97 11.81 -21.60 3.84
CA THR A 97 10.57 -21.85 3.10
C THR A 97 9.62 -20.66 3.25
N VAL A 98 8.81 -20.38 2.23
CA VAL A 98 7.75 -19.33 2.27
C VAL A 98 6.73 -19.59 3.38
N ARG A 99 6.54 -20.85 3.75
CA ARG A 99 5.60 -21.27 4.79
C ARG A 99 6.04 -20.84 6.19
N ASP A 100 7.34 -20.85 6.45
CA ASP A 100 7.89 -20.71 7.80
C ASP A 100 8.57 -19.34 8.03
N SER A 101 8.73 -18.51 6.99
CA SER A 101 9.44 -17.23 7.07
C SER A 101 8.76 -16.13 6.24
N TRP A 102 8.48 -15.00 6.92
CA TRP A 102 7.99 -13.79 6.26
C TRP A 102 9.04 -13.21 5.32
N ALA A 103 10.33 -13.36 5.64
CA ALA A 103 11.41 -12.94 4.76
C ALA A 103 11.41 -13.72 3.44
N ALA A 104 11.24 -15.05 3.49
CA ALA A 104 11.17 -15.86 2.27
C ALA A 104 9.97 -15.46 1.38
N TYR A 105 8.80 -15.22 1.99
CA TYR A 105 7.62 -14.73 1.26
C TYR A 105 7.87 -13.36 0.60
N LEU A 106 8.37 -12.38 1.37
CA LEU A 106 8.64 -11.04 0.85
C LEU A 106 9.74 -11.04 -0.21
N GLY A 107 10.76 -11.89 -0.07
CA GLY A 107 11.79 -12.08 -1.09
C GLY A 107 11.18 -12.46 -2.43
N ARG A 108 10.26 -13.43 -2.44
CA ARG A 108 9.52 -13.84 -3.64
C ARG A 108 8.69 -12.70 -4.24
N VAL A 109 7.91 -11.99 -3.43
CA VAL A 109 7.09 -10.85 -3.87
C VAL A 109 7.95 -9.77 -4.53
N VAL A 110 9.11 -9.45 -3.94
CA VAL A 110 10.04 -8.46 -4.50
C VAL A 110 10.62 -8.94 -5.83
N LEU A 111 11.01 -10.22 -5.94
CA LEU A 111 11.55 -10.79 -7.18
C LEU A 111 10.52 -10.78 -8.32
N GLU A 112 9.28 -11.15 -8.04
CA GLU A 112 8.16 -11.11 -9.00
C GLU A 112 7.94 -9.67 -9.51
N GLN A 113 7.85 -8.72 -8.59
CA GLN A 113 7.70 -7.29 -8.90
C GLN A 113 8.87 -6.76 -9.77
N TYR A 114 10.10 -7.16 -9.46
CA TYR A 114 11.29 -6.69 -10.19
C TYR A 114 11.45 -7.33 -11.56
N ASN A 115 10.94 -8.56 -11.73
CA ASN A 115 10.98 -9.28 -12.99
C ASN A 115 9.79 -8.94 -13.91
N GLY A 116 8.81 -8.19 -13.43
CA GLY A 116 7.61 -7.85 -14.21
C GLY A 116 6.81 -9.10 -14.56
N VAL A 117 6.91 -10.13 -13.72
CA VAL A 117 6.20 -11.38 -13.88
C VAL A 117 4.95 -11.26 -13.01
N ASP A 118 3.81 -10.97 -13.64
CA ASP A 118 2.48 -11.12 -13.01
C ASP A 118 2.16 -12.62 -12.89
N GLN A 119 2.99 -13.37 -12.15
CA GLN A 119 2.63 -14.72 -11.75
C GLN A 119 1.82 -14.62 -10.47
N GLU A 120 0.60 -15.15 -10.53
CA GLU A 120 -0.21 -15.43 -9.36
C GLU A 120 0.68 -16.17 -8.33
N LEU A 121 0.83 -15.60 -7.13
CA LEU A 121 1.54 -16.16 -5.97
C LEU A 121 1.02 -17.55 -5.52
N GLU A 122 0.11 -18.15 -6.28
CA GLU A 122 -0.58 -19.40 -6.00
C GLU A 122 0.32 -20.64 -6.10
N ALA A 123 1.40 -20.61 -6.90
CA ALA A 123 2.07 -21.86 -7.30
C ALA A 123 2.85 -22.62 -6.21
N ASP A 124 3.17 -22.01 -5.06
CA ASP A 124 3.94 -22.71 -3.98
C ASP A 124 3.41 -22.43 -2.57
N ALA A 125 2.31 -21.69 -2.47
CA ALA A 125 1.74 -21.25 -1.20
C ALA A 125 0.54 -22.12 -0.83
N SER A 126 0.69 -23.45 -0.81
CA SER A 126 -0.37 -24.39 -0.38
C SER A 126 -0.96 -24.08 1.01
N THR A 127 -0.28 -23.25 1.81
CA THR A 127 -0.76 -22.73 3.10
C THR A 127 -1.50 -21.38 2.98
N MET A 128 -1.25 -20.56 1.96
CA MET A 128 -2.03 -19.33 1.63
C MET A 128 -3.18 -19.56 0.63
N ILE A 129 -3.22 -20.70 -0.07
CA ILE A 129 -4.36 -21.07 -0.94
C ILE A 129 -5.62 -21.35 -0.11
N ARG A 130 -5.46 -21.75 1.15
CA ARG A 130 -6.59 -22.11 2.01
C ARG A 130 -7.56 -20.93 2.27
N PRO A 131 -7.08 -19.70 2.58
CA PRO A 131 -7.94 -18.51 2.60
C PRO A 131 -8.61 -18.19 1.26
N VAL A 132 -7.96 -18.41 0.12
CA VAL A 132 -8.49 -17.98 -1.19
C VAL A 132 -9.65 -18.87 -1.64
N GLU A 133 -9.55 -20.18 -1.47
CA GLU A 133 -10.64 -21.12 -1.78
C GLU A 133 -11.80 -20.99 -0.79
N GLU A 134 -11.51 -20.79 0.50
CA GLU A 134 -12.51 -20.45 1.51
C GLU A 134 -13.17 -19.10 1.21
N MET A 135 -12.44 -18.14 0.62
CA MET A 135 -13.00 -16.84 0.21
C MET A 135 -13.86 -16.89 -1.05
N LYS A 136 -13.60 -17.81 -1.99
CA LYS A 136 -14.45 -18.03 -3.18
C LYS A 136 -15.88 -18.44 -2.78
N GLY A 137 -16.07 -18.93 -1.55
CA GLY A 137 -17.37 -19.25 -0.94
C GLY A 137 -18.12 -18.06 -0.32
N PHE A 138 -17.55 -16.86 -0.24
CA PHE A 138 -18.30 -15.67 0.18
C PHE A 138 -19.31 -15.30 -0.90
N ALA A 139 -20.55 -15.75 -0.71
CA ALA A 139 -21.67 -15.38 -1.55
C ALA A 139 -21.80 -13.85 -1.63
N LEU A 140 -21.84 -13.34 -2.87
CA LEU A 140 -22.00 -11.94 -3.30
C LEU A 140 -23.35 -11.30 -2.88
N CYS A 141 -24.02 -11.79 -1.84
CA CYS A 141 -25.39 -11.40 -1.53
C CYS A 141 -25.51 -9.91 -1.20
N GLU A 142 -24.47 -9.27 -0.68
CA GLU A 142 -24.38 -7.81 -0.48
C GLU A 142 -22.91 -7.37 -0.56
N ALA A 143 -22.27 -7.56 -1.72
CA ALA A 143 -20.88 -7.13 -1.88
C ALA A 143 -20.75 -5.61 -1.63
N SER A 144 -19.85 -5.23 -0.73
CA SER A 144 -19.50 -3.82 -0.53
C SER A 144 -18.92 -3.26 -1.83
N ILE A 145 -19.43 -2.13 -2.26
CA ILE A 145 -18.94 -1.45 -3.46
C ILE A 145 -17.60 -0.78 -3.11
N PRO A 146 -16.55 -0.96 -3.92
CA PRO A 146 -15.27 -0.28 -3.70
C PRO A 146 -15.43 1.25 -3.66
N HIS A 147 -14.61 1.91 -2.85
CA HIS A 147 -14.78 3.32 -2.51
C HIS A 147 -14.67 4.24 -3.74
N GLU A 148 -13.83 3.88 -4.70
CA GLU A 148 -13.62 4.61 -5.96
C GLU A 148 -14.90 4.82 -6.76
N TYR A 149 -15.86 3.88 -6.69
CA TYR A 149 -17.12 3.99 -7.43
C TYR A 149 -18.06 5.06 -6.86
N SER A 150 -17.84 5.52 -5.63
CA SER A 150 -18.62 6.63 -5.06
C SER A 150 -18.35 7.97 -5.74
N PHE A 151 -17.23 8.09 -6.46
CA PHE A 151 -16.83 9.30 -7.18
C PHE A 151 -17.14 9.25 -8.68
N LEU A 152 -17.59 8.10 -9.18
CA LEU A 152 -17.88 7.93 -10.61
C LEU A 152 -19.33 8.33 -10.92
N HIS A 153 -19.53 8.96 -12.08
CA HIS A 153 -20.87 9.19 -12.59
C HIS A 153 -21.57 7.83 -12.85
N PRO A 154 -22.86 7.67 -12.52
CA PRO A 154 -23.56 6.38 -12.66
C PRO A 154 -23.48 5.73 -14.05
N SER A 155 -23.35 6.54 -15.12
CA SER A 155 -23.19 6.03 -16.50
C SER A 155 -21.83 5.40 -16.79
N LEU A 156 -20.83 5.62 -15.93
CA LEU A 156 -19.49 5.04 -16.02
C LEU A 156 -19.37 3.76 -15.18
N LEU A 157 -20.41 3.42 -14.42
CA LEU A 157 -20.43 2.24 -13.60
C LEU A 157 -20.77 1.01 -14.46
N PRO A 158 -20.05 -0.11 -14.29
CA PRO A 158 -20.44 -1.39 -14.87
C PRO A 158 -21.89 -1.74 -14.51
N ALA A 159 -22.62 -2.36 -15.45
CA ALA A 159 -24.03 -2.72 -15.26
C ALA A 159 -24.33 -3.47 -13.92
N PRO A 160 -23.50 -4.42 -13.45
CA PRO A 160 -23.74 -5.10 -12.16
C PRO A 160 -23.68 -4.17 -10.94
N LEU A 161 -22.84 -3.13 -11.00
CA LEU A 161 -22.70 -2.12 -9.95
C LEU A 161 -23.81 -1.07 -10.05
N HIS A 162 -24.22 -0.72 -11.27
CA HIS A 162 -25.40 0.12 -11.50
C HIS A 162 -26.67 -0.54 -10.94
N GLU A 163 -26.87 -1.84 -11.17
CA GLU A 163 -27.96 -2.62 -10.60
C GLU A 163 -27.88 -2.72 -9.07
N SER A 164 -26.68 -2.84 -8.50
CA SER A 164 -26.49 -2.91 -7.05
C SER A 164 -26.72 -1.58 -6.34
N LEU A 165 -26.41 -0.46 -6.99
CA LEU A 165 -26.71 0.90 -6.49
C LEU A 165 -28.17 1.30 -6.71
N SER A 166 -28.78 0.83 -7.80
CA SER A 166 -30.19 1.08 -8.12
C SER A 166 -31.14 0.08 -7.45
N LYS A 167 -30.63 -1.03 -6.89
CA LYS A 167 -31.38 -1.90 -5.98
C LYS A 167 -31.91 -1.02 -4.85
N LYS A 168 -33.22 -0.80 -4.92
CA LYS A 168 -34.00 -0.03 -3.96
C LYS A 168 -33.59 -0.47 -2.56
N ARG A 169 -33.03 0.45 -1.76
CA ARG A 169 -32.67 0.19 -0.36
C ARG A 169 -33.82 -0.55 0.29
N ARG A 170 -33.53 -1.64 1.01
CA ARG A 170 -34.56 -2.43 1.68
C ARG A 170 -35.37 -1.49 2.57
N ALA A 171 -36.65 -1.31 2.23
CA ALA A 171 -37.54 -0.46 3.00
C ALA A 171 -37.93 -1.24 4.26
N HIS A 172 -37.35 -0.87 5.41
CA HIS A 172 -37.66 -1.50 6.70
C HIS A 172 -38.97 -0.98 7.30
N PHE A 173 -39.49 0.14 6.78
CA PHE A 173 -40.74 0.76 7.18
C PHE A 173 -41.29 1.61 6.02
N THR A 174 -42.57 1.96 6.10
CA THR A 174 -43.22 2.86 5.14
C THR A 174 -43.25 4.27 5.71
N VAL A 175 -42.76 5.26 4.95
CA VAL A 175 -42.84 6.67 5.34
C VAL A 175 -44.27 7.17 5.11
N ALA A 176 -44.99 7.50 6.18
CA ALA A 176 -46.40 7.89 6.10
C ALA A 176 -46.61 9.27 5.43
N LYS A 177 -45.69 10.22 5.64
CA LYS A 177 -45.62 11.51 4.94
C LYS A 177 -44.15 11.97 4.83
N PRO A 178 -43.69 12.48 3.68
CA PRO A 178 -42.36 13.07 3.57
C PRO A 178 -42.28 14.31 4.46
N ILE A 179 -41.22 14.42 5.26
CA ILE A 179 -40.92 15.66 5.99
C ILE A 179 -40.38 16.64 4.95
N THR A 180 -41.19 17.60 4.51
CA THR A 180 -40.72 18.74 3.72
C THR A 180 -40.11 19.75 4.67
N PHE A 181 -38.78 19.86 4.69
CA PHE A 181 -38.15 21.06 5.21
C PHE A 181 -38.49 22.18 4.23
N ALA A 182 -39.38 23.09 4.64
CA ALA A 182 -39.61 24.31 3.89
C ALA A 182 -38.26 25.01 3.74
N SER A 183 -37.76 25.10 2.51
CA SER A 183 -36.68 26.01 2.19
C SER A 183 -37.17 27.40 2.57
N GLU A 184 -36.54 28.01 3.57
CA GLU A 184 -36.80 29.39 3.96
C GLU A 184 -36.77 30.26 2.70
N GLU A 185 -37.94 30.78 2.32
CA GLU A 185 -38.01 31.96 1.48
C GLU A 185 -37.26 33.06 2.23
N ASN A 186 -36.09 33.45 1.70
CA ASN A 186 -35.34 34.62 2.14
C ASN A 186 -36.32 35.81 2.35
N PRO A 187 -36.49 36.34 3.57
CA PRO A 187 -37.23 37.57 3.78
C PRO A 187 -36.30 38.73 3.44
N GLY A 188 -36.17 39.02 2.15
CA GLY A 188 -35.21 39.99 1.62
C GLY A 188 -35.74 40.77 0.43
N GLY A 189 -36.97 41.30 0.53
CA GLY A 189 -37.57 42.17 -0.47
C GLY A 189 -38.03 43.47 0.17
N VAL A 190 -37.10 44.43 0.30
CA VAL A 190 -37.36 45.80 0.75
C VAL A 190 -38.41 46.44 -0.16
N SER A 191 -39.64 46.63 0.33
CA SER A 191 -40.66 47.40 -0.39
C SER A 191 -40.42 48.89 -0.16
N SER A 192 -39.71 49.53 -1.09
CA SER A 192 -39.71 51.00 -1.20
C SER A 192 -40.95 51.44 -1.95
N SER A 193 -41.76 52.24 -1.27
CA SER A 193 -43.01 52.82 -1.76
C SER A 193 -42.72 53.98 -2.71
N LYS A 194 -43.35 53.97 -3.89
CA LYS A 194 -43.83 55.18 -4.56
C LYS A 194 -44.95 54.84 -5.54
N ALA A 195 -46.15 55.30 -5.18
CA ALA A 195 -47.27 55.47 -6.07
C ALA A 195 -46.94 56.58 -7.09
N GLU A 196 -47.31 56.40 -8.35
CA GLU A 196 -48.37 57.18 -9.03
C GLU A 196 -48.41 56.88 -10.55
N ASP A 197 -49.65 56.75 -11.04
CA ASP A 197 -50.16 57.13 -12.35
C ASP A 197 -49.52 56.64 -13.65
N SER A 198 -50.24 55.76 -14.37
CA SER A 198 -51.01 56.15 -15.56
C SER A 198 -51.34 54.96 -16.46
N LYS A 199 -52.65 54.74 -16.63
CA LYS A 199 -53.39 54.32 -17.84
C LYS A 199 -52.58 53.98 -19.10
N VAL A 200 -52.95 52.85 -19.72
CA VAL A 200 -53.37 52.63 -21.13
C VAL A 200 -53.24 51.11 -21.38
N GLY A 201 -54.34 50.35 -21.45
CA GLY A 201 -55.05 50.07 -22.71
C GLY A 201 -54.11 49.37 -23.70
N GLU A 202 -54.19 48.08 -23.98
CA GLU A 202 -55.11 47.61 -25.01
C GLU A 202 -55.05 46.08 -25.11
N LYS A 203 -56.25 45.47 -25.18
CA LYS A 203 -56.47 44.08 -25.57
C LYS A 203 -56.17 43.93 -27.06
N ARG A 204 -55.48 42.86 -27.47
CA ARG A 204 -56.07 41.88 -28.40
C ARG A 204 -55.22 40.62 -28.59
N LYS A 205 -55.86 39.48 -28.30
CA LYS A 205 -55.61 38.19 -28.95
C LYS A 205 -56.03 38.27 -30.41
N ARG A 206 -55.18 37.84 -31.33
CA ARG A 206 -55.32 36.58 -32.09
C ARG A 206 -54.06 36.34 -32.90
#